data_AF-A0A351I522-F1
#
_entry.id   AF-A0A351I522-F1
#
_cell.length_a   1.000
_cell.length_b   1.000
_cell.length_c   1.000
_cell.angle_alpha   90.00
_cell.angle_beta   90.00
_cell.angle_gamma   90.00
#
_symmetry.space_group_name_H-M   'P 1'
#
loop_
_entity.id
_entity.type
_entity.pdbx_description
1 polymer ?
#
loop_
_entity_poly.entity_id
_entity_poly.type
_entity_poly.pdbx_seq_one_letter_code
_entity_poly.pdbx_strand_id
1 'polypeptide(L)'
;MPRSLFSASIRACVARRDLAALSRVVRAAGADALVAAWPSLSPLERLASFKMLPRRDAAAAFSGLDPDGRWLAFLGAPAESVAPLLEDAPRGARRSLRRVCAAEREAMRRAQSR
;
A
#
# COMPACT_ATOMS: atom_id res chain seq x y z
N MET A 1 -3.25 2.85 -17.11
CA MET A 1 -1.89 3.44 -17.04
C MET A 1 -0.86 2.34 -17.19
N PRO A 2 0.18 2.51 -18.01
CA PRO A 2 1.28 1.53 -18.13
C PRO A 2 1.96 1.25 -16.79
N ARG A 3 2.34 -0.02 -16.55
CA ARG A 3 2.99 -0.46 -15.29
C ARG A 3 4.23 0.36 -14.92
N SER A 4 5.07 0.65 -15.90
CA SER A 4 6.31 1.42 -15.72
C SER A 4 6.03 2.85 -15.25
N LEU A 5 5.06 3.53 -15.87
CA LEU A 5 4.63 4.88 -15.48
C LEU A 5 3.99 4.89 -14.09
N PHE A 6 3.21 3.87 -13.75
CA PHE A 6 2.63 3.77 -12.41
C PHE A 6 3.71 3.60 -11.34
N SER A 7 4.66 2.70 -11.56
CA SER A 7 5.76 2.44 -10.63
C SER A 7 6.65 3.66 -10.44
N ALA A 8 6.96 4.37 -11.54
CA ALA A 8 7.70 5.64 -11.50
C ALA A 8 6.93 6.73 -10.73
N SER A 9 5.60 6.81 -10.89
CA SER A 9 4.76 7.76 -10.18
C SER A 9 4.73 7.47 -8.67
N ILE A 10 4.62 6.21 -8.27
CA ILE A 10 4.72 5.80 -6.86
C ILE A 10 6.05 6.24 -6.28
N ARG A 11 7.16 5.90 -6.96
CA ARG A 11 8.51 6.26 -6.51
C ARG A 11 8.68 7.75 -6.33
N ALA A 12 8.22 8.56 -7.29
CA ALA A 12 8.29 10.00 -7.21
C ALA A 12 7.49 10.55 -6.01
N CYS A 13 6.29 10.02 -5.76
CA CYS A 13 5.47 10.45 -4.62
C CYS A 13 6.10 10.07 -3.28
N VAL A 14 6.65 8.86 -3.17
CA VAL A 14 7.31 8.36 -1.94
C VAL A 14 8.59 9.15 -1.67
N ALA A 15 9.43 9.40 -2.69
CA ALA A 15 10.65 10.20 -2.55
C ALA A 15 10.36 11.63 -2.07
N ARG A 16 9.28 12.24 -2.59
CA ARG A 16 8.80 13.57 -2.16
C ARG A 16 7.98 13.57 -0.87
N ARG A 17 7.67 12.39 -0.32
CA ARG A 17 6.74 12.20 0.81
C ARG A 17 5.36 12.83 0.57
N ASP A 18 4.93 12.89 -0.68
CA ASP A 18 3.66 13.48 -1.11
C ASP A 18 2.54 12.43 -1.03
N LEU A 19 2.03 12.19 0.18
CA LEU A 19 1.00 11.18 0.43
C LEU A 19 -0.32 11.51 -0.28
N ALA A 20 -0.61 12.78 -0.53
CA ALA A 20 -1.82 13.20 -1.23
C ALA A 20 -1.74 12.85 -2.73
N ALA A 21 -0.60 13.10 -3.37
CA ALA A 21 -0.34 12.66 -4.74
C ALA A 21 -0.32 11.13 -4.83
N LEU A 22 0.37 10.44 -3.90
CA LEU A 22 0.39 8.98 -3.86
C LEU A 22 -1.04 8.40 -3.79
N SER A 23 -1.88 8.96 -2.92
CA SER A 23 -3.27 8.51 -2.77
C SER A 23 -4.06 8.64 -4.06
N ARG A 24 -3.94 9.77 -4.77
CA ARG A 24 -4.59 9.98 -6.07
C ARG A 24 -4.10 8.99 -7.12
N VAL A 25 -2.78 8.82 -7.23
CA VAL A 25 -2.15 7.90 -8.20
C VAL A 25 -2.61 6.47 -7.99
N VAL A 26 -2.59 5.99 -6.74
CA VAL A 26 -2.98 4.62 -6.39
C VAL A 26 -4.48 4.41 -6.60
N ARG A 27 -5.34 5.34 -6.17
CA ARG A 27 -6.80 5.22 -6.34
C ARG A 27 -7.23 5.25 -7.80
N ALA A 28 -6.59 6.07 -8.62
CA ALA A 28 -6.89 6.12 -10.05
C ALA A 28 -6.46 4.85 -10.79
N ALA A 29 -5.38 4.18 -10.32
CA ALA A 29 -4.86 2.97 -10.95
C ALA A 29 -5.58 1.69 -10.49
N GLY A 30 -5.99 1.63 -9.22
CA GLY A 30 -6.72 0.50 -8.65
C GLY A 30 -5.85 -0.68 -8.20
N ALA A 31 -6.51 -1.74 -7.73
CA ALA A 31 -5.88 -2.92 -7.13
C ALA A 31 -4.98 -3.68 -8.12
N ASP A 32 -5.48 -3.96 -9.33
CA ASP A 32 -4.79 -4.80 -10.32
C ASP A 32 -3.47 -4.16 -10.78
N ALA A 33 -3.47 -2.83 -10.93
CA ALA A 33 -2.25 -2.08 -11.25
C ALA A 33 -1.21 -2.19 -10.13
N LEU A 34 -1.64 -2.16 -8.85
CA LEU A 34 -0.74 -2.35 -7.71
C LEU A 34 -0.16 -3.76 -7.66
N VAL A 35 -0.98 -4.79 -7.86
CA VAL A 35 -0.51 -6.19 -7.92
C VAL A 35 0.52 -6.36 -9.03
N ALA A 36 0.23 -5.86 -10.24
CA ALA A 36 1.14 -5.97 -11.38
C ALA A 36 2.47 -5.21 -11.18
N ALA A 37 2.45 -4.06 -10.50
CA ALA A 37 3.62 -3.25 -10.21
C ALA A 37 4.43 -3.74 -9.00
N TRP A 38 3.81 -4.49 -8.08
CA TRP A 38 4.37 -4.90 -6.79
C TRP A 38 5.83 -5.40 -6.85
N PRO A 39 6.22 -6.28 -7.80
CA PRO A 39 7.59 -6.79 -7.86
C PRO A 39 8.65 -5.71 -8.10
N SER A 40 8.28 -4.61 -8.77
CA SER A 40 9.19 -3.51 -9.11
C SER A 40 9.30 -2.41 -8.05
N LEU A 41 8.49 -2.50 -7.00
CA LEU A 41 8.44 -1.54 -5.90
C LEU A 41 9.35 -2.02 -4.75
N SER A 42 10.00 -1.07 -4.08
CA SER A 42 10.67 -1.28 -2.80
C SER A 42 9.67 -1.59 -1.68
N PRO A 43 10.10 -2.17 -0.55
CA PRO A 43 9.21 -2.48 0.57
C PRO A 43 8.41 -1.26 1.06
N LEU A 44 9.05 -0.10 1.18
CA LEU A 44 8.36 1.13 1.63
C LEU A 44 7.31 1.59 0.62
N GLU A 45 7.62 1.55 -0.68
CA GLU A 45 6.68 1.89 -1.76
C GLU A 45 5.47 0.93 -1.79
N ARG A 46 5.71 -0.38 -1.60
CA ARG A 46 4.65 -1.41 -1.51
C ARG A 46 3.69 -1.09 -0.37
N LEU A 47 4.21 -0.88 0.84
CA LEU A 47 3.40 -0.61 2.02
C LEU A 47 2.66 0.72 1.94
N ALA A 48 3.34 1.78 1.49
CA ALA A 48 2.72 3.10 1.33
C ALA A 48 1.58 3.04 0.32
N SER A 49 1.80 2.41 -0.84
CA SER A 49 0.78 2.29 -1.89
C SER A 49 -0.39 1.43 -1.43
N PHE A 50 -0.13 0.29 -0.80
CA PHE A 50 -1.18 -0.59 -0.27
C PHE A 50 -2.07 0.12 0.76
N LYS A 51 -1.49 0.96 1.62
CA LYS A 51 -2.25 1.75 2.62
C LYS A 51 -3.11 2.86 2.03
N MET A 52 -2.81 3.30 0.81
CA MET A 52 -3.60 4.33 0.12
C MET A 52 -4.82 3.77 -0.63
N LEU A 53 -4.86 2.45 -0.85
CA LEU A 53 -6.01 1.80 -1.48
C LEU A 53 -7.26 1.93 -0.61
N PRO A 54 -8.43 2.17 -1.23
CA PRO A 54 -9.72 1.95 -0.58
C PRO A 54 -9.82 0.53 -0.06
N ARG A 55 -10.63 0.31 0.98
CA ARG A 55 -10.78 -1.00 1.64
C ARG A 55 -11.07 -2.15 0.66
N ARG A 56 -12.01 -1.93 -0.27
CA ARG A 56 -12.40 -2.93 -1.29
C ARG A 56 -11.21 -3.31 -2.16
N ASP A 57 -10.46 -2.32 -2.62
CA ASP A 57 -9.32 -2.53 -3.52
C ASP A 57 -8.12 -3.11 -2.78
N ALA A 58 -7.94 -2.77 -1.50
CA ALA A 58 -6.87 -3.35 -0.67
C ALA A 58 -7.08 -4.86 -0.46
N ALA A 59 -8.33 -5.29 -0.27
CA ALA A 59 -8.67 -6.71 -0.17
C ALA A 59 -8.44 -7.45 -1.51
N ALA A 60 -8.84 -6.84 -2.64
CA ALA A 60 -8.58 -7.39 -3.96
C ALA A 60 -7.07 -7.49 -4.24
N ALA A 61 -6.32 -6.42 -3.95
CA ALA A 61 -4.87 -6.39 -4.11
C ALA A 61 -4.21 -7.49 -3.26
N PHE A 62 -4.55 -7.58 -1.97
CA PHE A 62 -4.00 -8.60 -1.07
C PHE A 62 -4.21 -10.02 -1.61
N SER A 63 -5.41 -10.34 -2.10
CA SER A 63 -5.70 -11.64 -2.71
C SER A 63 -4.90 -11.91 -3.98
N GLY A 64 -4.61 -10.87 -4.77
CA GLY A 64 -3.82 -10.95 -6.00
C GLY A 64 -2.30 -11.02 -5.79
N LEU A 65 -1.79 -10.68 -4.61
CA LEU A 65 -0.37 -10.80 -4.31
C LEU A 65 0.08 -12.26 -4.20
N ASP A 66 1.36 -12.49 -4.49
CA ASP A 66 2.08 -13.72 -4.17
C ASP A 66 2.26 -13.88 -2.64
N PRO A 67 2.70 -15.05 -2.15
CA PRO A 67 2.85 -15.29 -0.72
C PRO A 67 3.74 -14.25 -0.01
N ASP A 68 4.88 -13.89 -0.61
CA ASP A 68 5.80 -12.89 -0.04
C ASP A 68 5.18 -11.49 0.02
N GLY A 69 4.44 -11.10 -1.02
CA GLY A 69 3.69 -9.85 -1.05
C GLY A 69 2.59 -9.80 0.00
N ARG A 70 1.85 -10.90 0.19
CA ARG A 70 0.85 -11.03 1.27
C ARG A 70 1.49 -10.94 2.63
N TRP A 71 2.64 -11.59 2.83
CA TRP A 71 3.40 -11.51 4.08
C TRP A 71 3.83 -10.07 4.38
N LEU A 72 4.41 -9.37 3.41
CA LEU A 72 4.81 -7.98 3.57
C LEU A 72 3.59 -7.07 3.86
N ALA A 73 2.50 -7.21 3.12
CA ALA A 73 1.28 -6.43 3.34
C ALA A 73 0.68 -6.67 4.73
N PHE A 74 0.80 -7.89 5.25
CA PHE A 74 0.40 -8.25 6.61
C PHE A 74 1.28 -7.60 7.67
N LEU A 75 2.60 -7.69 7.55
CA LEU A 75 3.53 -7.00 8.43
C LEU A 75 3.33 -5.47 8.41
N GLY A 76 2.89 -4.95 7.26
CA GLY A 76 2.53 -3.55 7.07
C GLY A 76 1.15 -3.13 7.60
N ALA A 77 0.43 -3.99 8.34
CA ALA A 77 -0.87 -3.63 8.88
C ALA A 77 -0.86 -2.47 9.90
N PRO A 78 0.11 -2.37 10.83
CA PRO A 78 0.23 -1.23 11.75
C PRO A 78 0.37 0.11 11.01
N ALA A 79 -0.15 1.21 11.54
CA ALA A 79 -0.10 2.50 10.87
C ALA A 79 1.34 3.02 10.70
N GLU A 80 2.20 2.61 11.63
CA GLU A 80 3.59 2.97 11.79
C GLU A 80 4.52 2.20 10.85
N SER A 81 4.01 1.23 10.08
CA SER A 81 4.83 0.47 9.13
C SER A 81 5.39 1.32 7.99
N VAL A 82 4.95 2.58 7.89
CA VAL A 82 5.48 3.60 6.98
C VAL A 82 6.01 4.81 7.77
N ALA A 83 6.48 4.60 9.00
CA ALA A 83 7.04 5.64 9.87
C ALA A 83 8.07 6.55 9.18
N PRO A 84 9.00 6.05 8.32
CA PRO A 84 9.93 6.92 7.59
C PRO A 84 9.25 7.99 6.72
N LEU A 85 8.01 7.76 6.28
CA LEU A 85 7.23 8.75 5.52
C LEU A 85 6.47 9.71 6.43
N LEU A 86 6.35 9.41 7.71
CA LEU A 86 5.56 10.17 8.68
C LEU A 86 6.39 11.12 9.55
N GLU A 87 7.71 10.91 9.65
CA GLU A 87 8.60 11.69 10.52
C GLU A 87 8.54 13.19 10.23
N ASP A 88 8.61 13.59 8.96
CA ASP A 88 8.51 15.01 8.54
C ASP A 88 7.18 15.35 7.86
N ALA A 89 6.18 14.46 7.96
CA ALA A 89 4.89 14.70 7.32
C ALA A 89 4.04 15.68 8.14
N PRO A 90 3.19 16.51 7.49
CA PRO A 90 2.22 17.34 8.20
C PRO A 90 1.38 16.52 9.18
N ARG A 91 1.00 17.10 10.33
CA ARG A 91 0.22 16.41 11.39
C ARG A 91 -1.03 15.67 10.87
N GLY A 92 -1.63 16.15 9.77
CA GLY A 92 -2.79 15.54 9.14
C GLY A 92 -2.52 14.31 8.26
N ALA A 93 -1.28 14.07 7.84
CA ALA A 93 -0.91 13.03 6.87
C ALA A 93 -1.25 11.61 7.32
N ARG A 94 -1.19 11.36 8.63
CA ARG A 94 -1.61 10.07 9.24
C ARG A 94 -3.07 9.73 8.96
N ARG A 95 -3.94 10.73 8.73
CA ARG A 95 -5.36 10.51 8.40
C ARG A 95 -5.55 9.95 6.99
N SER A 96 -4.59 10.14 6.10
CA SER A 96 -4.60 9.57 4.75
C SER A 96 -4.28 8.08 4.76
N LEU A 97 -3.63 7.57 5.81
CA LEU A 97 -3.30 6.17 5.95
C LEU A 97 -4.50 5.39 6.47
N ARG A 98 -4.90 4.36 5.72
CA ARG A 98 -5.92 3.43 6.19
C ARG A 98 -5.37 2.63 7.38
N ARG A 99 -6.17 2.55 8.45
CA ARG A 99 -5.94 1.59 9.55
C ARG A 99 -6.54 0.24 9.18
N VAL A 100 -5.80 -0.83 9.40
CA VAL A 100 -6.31 -2.20 9.24
C VAL A 100 -7.17 -2.55 10.45
N CYS A 101 -8.43 -2.92 10.21
CA CYS A 101 -9.36 -3.29 11.28
C CYS A 101 -9.11 -4.73 11.78
N ALA A 102 -9.71 -5.10 12.91
CA ALA A 102 -9.52 -6.44 13.50
C ALA A 102 -9.94 -7.58 12.56
N ALA A 103 -11.10 -7.43 11.90
CA ALA A 103 -11.61 -8.44 10.96
C ALA A 103 -10.68 -8.65 9.75
N GLU A 104 -10.03 -7.60 9.26
CA GLU A 104 -9.06 -7.69 8.17
C GLU A 104 -7.77 -8.39 8.61
N ARG A 105 -7.26 -8.08 9.81
CA ARG A 105 -6.10 -8.80 10.36
C ARG A 105 -6.38 -10.29 10.48
N GLU A 106 -7.59 -10.65 10.92
CA GLU A 106 -8.00 -12.04 11.04
C GLU A 106 -8.12 -12.74 9.68
N ALA A 107 -8.69 -12.06 8.68
CA ALA A 107 -8.74 -12.57 7.31
C ALA A 107 -7.33 -12.79 6.73
N MET A 108 -6.42 -11.84 6.96
CA MET A 108 -5.03 -11.95 6.50
C MET A 108 -4.29 -13.09 7.19
N ARG A 109 -4.47 -13.29 8.51
CA ARG A 109 -3.90 -14.43 9.25
C ARG A 109 -4.35 -15.77 8.65
N ARG A 110 -5.66 -15.95 8.43
CA ARG A 110 -6.21 -17.17 7.84
C ARG A 110 -5.72 -17.43 6.42
N ALA A 111 -5.52 -16.38 5.63
CA ALA A 111 -5.02 -16.51 4.26
C ALA A 111 -3.55 -16.94 4.17
N GLN A 112 -2.78 -16.86 5.26
CA GLN A 112 -1.39 -17.33 5.32
C GLN A 112 -1.25 -18.76 5.84
N SER A 113 -2.28 -19.29 6.50
CA SER A 113 -2.30 -20.67 6.99
C SER A 113 -2.76 -21.69 5.93
N ARG A 114 -2.98 -21.23 4.69
CA ARG A 114 -3.40 -22.03 3.53
C ARG A 114 -2.26 -22.11 2.53
#